data_AF-A0A1Z5KWQ5-F1
#
_entry.id   AF-A0A1Z5KWQ5-F1
#
_cell.length_a   1.000
_cell.length_b   1.000
_cell.length_c   1.000
_cell.angle_alpha   90.00
_cell.angle_beta   90.00
_cell.angle_gamma   90.00
#
_symmetry.space_group_name_H-M   'P 1'
#
loop_
_entity.id
_entity.type
_entity.pdbx_description
1 polymer ?
#
loop_
_entity_poly.entity_id
_entity_poly.type
_entity_poly.pdbx_seq_one_letter_code
_entity_poly.pdbx_strand_id
1 'polypeptide(L)'
;MVPSRGISGSANLSGKAKGKMAMITFGIFIGTSFMSALIGLSFVTLIHPGRPDLKSGMEFQDEIKANPKLMDTFLDLVRNAFPENLVEACVEQGFTSYESKNISTANGDTKEVWKTLWTKRSGTNSLGLIVFCVVFGGAIGGLGEEVSVLRKFFQALDTVIMKIVFLVMW
;
A
#
# COMPACT_ATOMS: atom_id res chain seq x y z
N MET A 1 -12.35 7.82 5.71
CA MET A 1 -11.57 9.08 5.82
C MET A 1 -10.74 9.37 4.57
N VAL A 2 -10.00 8.38 4.06
CA VAL A 2 -9.11 8.53 2.88
C VAL A 2 -9.84 8.81 1.54
N PRO A 3 -10.95 8.15 1.18
CA PRO A 3 -11.46 8.26 -0.19
C PRO A 3 -12.07 9.63 -0.52
N SER A 4 -12.88 10.20 0.39
CA SER A 4 -13.48 11.53 0.20
C SER A 4 -12.44 12.65 0.12
N ARG A 5 -11.39 12.56 0.96
CA ARG A 5 -10.29 13.54 0.99
C ARG A 5 -9.45 13.48 -0.28
N GLY A 6 -9.14 12.26 -0.75
CA GLY A 6 -8.41 12.05 -2.00
C GLY A 6 -9.15 12.64 -3.20
N ILE A 7 -10.46 12.43 -3.28
CA ILE A 7 -11.28 12.91 -4.40
C ILE A 7 -11.44 14.44 -4.37
N SER A 8 -11.77 15.03 -3.22
CA SER A 8 -11.88 16.49 -3.07
C SER A 8 -10.53 17.20 -3.26
N GLY A 9 -9.43 16.59 -2.79
CA GLY A 9 -8.07 17.10 -2.99
C GLY A 9 -7.64 17.08 -4.46
N SER A 10 -7.86 15.97 -5.17
CA SER A 10 -7.51 15.85 -6.59
C SER A 10 -8.47 16.61 -7.52
N ALA A 11 -9.75 16.78 -7.16
CA ALA A 11 -10.71 17.53 -7.96
C ALA A 11 -10.48 19.05 -7.95
N ASN A 12 -9.80 19.59 -6.92
CA ASN A 12 -9.35 20.99 -6.88
C ASN A 12 -8.01 21.23 -7.62
N LEU A 13 -7.44 20.16 -8.19
CA LEU A 13 -6.13 20.16 -8.85
C LEU A 13 -6.18 20.47 -10.36
N SER A 14 -7.18 21.21 -10.82
CA SER A 14 -7.32 21.57 -12.25
C SER A 14 -6.43 22.76 -12.64
N GLY A 15 -5.53 22.56 -13.62
CA GLY A 15 -4.70 23.59 -14.26
C GLY A 15 -3.26 23.16 -14.59
N LYS A 16 -2.78 23.46 -15.81
CA LYS A 16 -1.40 23.14 -16.30
C LYS A 16 -0.28 23.65 -15.37
N ALA A 17 -0.53 24.72 -14.62
CA ALA A 17 0.43 25.29 -13.66
C ALA A 17 0.56 24.47 -12.34
N LYS A 18 -0.44 23.66 -11.97
CA LYS A 18 -0.46 22.92 -10.69
C LYS A 18 0.21 21.54 -10.76
N GLY A 19 0.32 20.93 -11.95
CA GLY A 19 1.07 19.68 -12.15
C GLY A 19 2.57 19.83 -11.86
N LYS A 20 3.14 21.01 -12.12
CA LYS A 20 4.53 21.35 -11.75
C LYS A 20 4.74 21.34 -10.24
N MET A 21 3.78 21.88 -9.48
CA MET A 21 3.83 21.86 -8.01
C MET A 21 3.71 20.42 -7.47
N ALA A 22 2.82 19.60 -8.05
CA ALA A 22 2.71 18.19 -7.69
C ALA A 22 4.03 17.43 -7.94
N MET A 23 4.66 17.62 -9.10
CA MET A 23 5.96 16.99 -9.42
C MET A 23 7.08 17.43 -8.47
N ILE A 24 7.13 18.72 -8.11
CA ILE A 24 8.11 19.21 -7.12
C ILE A 24 7.86 18.56 -5.76
N THR A 25 6.61 18.50 -5.30
CA THR A 25 6.25 17.84 -4.05
C THR A 25 6.65 16.37 -4.04
N PHE A 26 6.36 15.63 -5.11
CA PHE A 26 6.80 14.24 -5.26
C PHE A 26 8.32 14.11 -5.22
N GLY A 27 9.05 15.00 -5.91
CA GLY A 27 10.51 15.03 -5.90
C GLY A 27 11.09 15.28 -4.50
N ILE A 28 10.51 16.21 -3.75
CA ILE A 28 10.91 16.47 -2.36
C ILE A 28 10.66 15.24 -1.48
N PHE A 29 9.48 14.60 -1.60
CA PHE A 29 9.17 13.40 -0.84
C PHE A 29 10.19 12.28 -1.09
N ILE A 30 10.48 11.98 -2.35
CA ILE A 30 11.44 10.93 -2.70
C ILE A 30 12.83 11.29 -2.18
N GLY A 31 13.27 12.54 -2.36
CA GLY A 31 14.57 13.00 -1.90
C GLY A 31 14.73 12.93 -0.38
N THR A 32 13.74 13.41 0.37
CA THR A 32 13.77 13.37 1.83
C THR A 32 13.65 11.94 2.37
N SER A 33 12.81 11.08 1.77
CA SER A 33 12.73 9.66 2.14
C SER A 33 14.05 8.94 1.92
N PHE A 34 14.75 9.23 0.82
CA PHE A 34 16.06 8.65 0.55
C PHE A 34 17.10 9.09 1.57
N MET A 35 17.18 10.40 1.88
CA MET A 35 18.08 10.91 2.91
C MET A 35 17.77 10.35 4.29
N SER A 36 16.48 10.25 4.64
CA SER A 36 16.04 9.65 5.91
C SER A 36 16.44 8.17 6.02
N ALA A 37 16.29 7.39 4.94
CA ALA A 37 16.70 5.99 4.90
C ALA A 37 18.22 5.82 5.10
N LEU A 38 19.03 6.67 4.47
CA LEU A 38 20.49 6.64 4.64
C LEU A 38 20.91 6.95 6.07
N ILE A 39 20.30 7.97 6.69
CA ILE A 39 20.56 8.33 8.08
C ILE A 39 20.15 7.18 9.00
N GLY A 40 18.95 6.61 8.80
CA GLY A 40 18.46 5.49 9.60
C GLY A 40 19.34 4.24 9.50
N LEU A 41 19.77 3.89 8.29
CA LEU A 41 20.68 2.77 8.05
C LEU A 41 22.03 3.00 8.73
N SER A 42 22.60 4.20 8.58
CA SER A 42 23.86 4.57 9.23
C SER A 42 23.76 4.42 10.75
N PHE A 43 22.70 4.94 11.36
CA PHE A 43 22.47 4.84 12.81
C PHE A 43 22.34 3.38 13.29
N VAL A 44 21.57 2.55 12.59
CA VAL A 44 21.44 1.12 12.91
C VAL A 44 22.79 0.40 12.87
N THR A 45 23.61 0.67 11.85
CA THR A 45 24.94 0.05 11.72
C THR A 45 25.98 0.63 12.67
N LEU A 46 25.77 1.81 13.25
CA LEU A 46 26.69 2.37 14.25
C LEU A 46 26.35 1.85 15.65
N ILE A 47 25.08 1.87 16.01
CA ILE A 47 24.60 1.52 17.35
C ILE A 47 24.51 -0.01 17.51
N HIS A 48 24.34 -0.76 16.42
CA HIS A 48 24.10 -2.21 16.43
C HIS A 48 23.06 -2.63 17.50
N PRO A 49 21.83 -2.12 17.45
CA PRO A 49 20.79 -2.53 18.38
C PRO A 49 20.44 -4.01 18.14
N GLY A 50 20.49 -4.83 19.20
CA GLY A 50 20.14 -6.26 19.13
C GLY A 50 21.36 -7.18 19.00
N ARG A 51 22.18 -7.27 20.06
CA ARG A 51 23.31 -8.21 20.12
C ARG A 51 22.84 -9.66 19.92
N PRO A 52 23.46 -10.44 19.01
CA PRO A 52 23.11 -11.84 18.77
C PRO A 52 23.38 -12.75 19.99
N ASP A 53 24.22 -12.33 20.93
CA ASP A 53 24.55 -13.10 22.14
C ASP A 53 23.36 -13.37 23.06
N LEU A 54 22.29 -12.56 23.00
CA LEU A 54 21.06 -12.74 23.77
C LEU A 54 19.99 -13.58 23.05
N LYS A 55 20.22 -13.99 21.81
CA LYS A 55 19.31 -14.85 21.04
C LYS A 55 19.48 -16.34 21.34
N SER A 56 20.51 -16.71 22.11
CA SER A 56 20.87 -18.09 22.45
C SER A 56 19.88 -18.81 23.38
N GLY A 57 18.93 -18.09 23.99
CA GLY A 57 17.92 -18.67 24.90
C GLY A 57 16.48 -18.61 24.39
N MET A 58 16.25 -18.13 23.17
CA MET A 58 14.92 -18.05 22.58
C MET A 58 14.95 -18.87 21.29
N GLU A 59 14.54 -20.14 21.39
CA GLU A 59 14.15 -20.95 20.23
C GLU A 59 12.97 -20.24 19.53
N PHE A 60 13.27 -19.18 18.79
CA PHE A 60 12.49 -18.87 17.61
C PHE A 60 12.76 -20.04 16.69
N GLN A 61 11.86 -21.01 16.74
CA GLN A 61 11.57 -21.90 15.65
C GLN A 61 11.45 -20.99 14.42
N ASP A 62 12.53 -20.85 13.65
CA ASP A 62 12.48 -20.35 12.29
C ASP A 62 11.58 -21.36 11.57
N GLU A 63 10.27 -21.19 11.72
CA GLU A 63 9.36 -21.53 10.65
C GLU A 63 10.03 -20.95 9.42
N ILE A 64 10.39 -21.83 8.50
CA ILE A 64 10.87 -21.49 7.18
C ILE A 64 9.72 -20.73 6.50
N LYS A 65 9.55 -19.46 6.89
CA LYS A 65 8.78 -18.46 6.18
C LYS A 65 9.59 -18.27 4.93
N ALA A 66 9.20 -19.01 3.90
CA ALA A 66 9.70 -18.90 2.55
C ALA A 66 10.06 -17.44 2.30
N ASN A 67 11.35 -17.19 2.09
CA ASN A 67 11.89 -15.84 1.97
C ASN A 67 11.17 -15.18 0.78
N PRO A 68 10.24 -14.25 1.01
CA PRO A 68 9.42 -13.73 -0.08
C PRO A 68 10.36 -13.06 -1.06
N LYS A 69 10.34 -13.52 -2.32
CA LYS A 69 11.21 -12.95 -3.34
C LYS A 69 10.85 -11.48 -3.45
N LEU A 70 11.85 -10.60 -3.45
CA LEU A 70 11.64 -9.15 -3.59
C LEU A 70 10.78 -8.80 -4.81
N MET A 71 10.90 -9.58 -5.88
CA MET A 71 10.08 -9.46 -7.07
C MET A 71 8.59 -9.78 -6.80
N ASP A 72 8.30 -10.84 -6.05
CA ASP A 72 6.93 -11.22 -5.71
C ASP A 72 6.29 -10.15 -4.82
N THR A 73 7.02 -9.61 -3.84
CA THR A 73 6.56 -8.49 -3.02
C THR A 73 6.32 -7.22 -3.83
N PHE A 74 7.18 -6.92 -4.81
CA PHE A 74 7.00 -5.77 -5.70
C PHE A 74 5.78 -5.95 -6.61
N LEU A 75 5.59 -7.15 -7.17
CA LEU A 75 4.43 -7.48 -7.98
C LEU A 75 3.13 -7.45 -7.16
N ASP A 76 3.17 -7.91 -5.91
CA ASP A 76 2.07 -7.78 -4.96
C ASP A 76 1.72 -6.31 -4.71
N LEU A 77 2.72 -5.43 -4.58
CA LEU A 77 2.51 -3.99 -4.43
C LEU A 77 1.81 -3.39 -5.65
N VAL A 78 2.30 -3.71 -6.85
CA VAL A 78 1.70 -3.22 -8.11
C VAL A 78 0.29 -3.76 -8.30
N ARG A 79 0.05 -5.05 -8.02
CA ARG A 79 -1.28 -5.65 -8.10
C ARG A 79 -2.24 -5.05 -7.07
N ASN A 80 -1.77 -4.77 -5.86
CA ASN A 80 -2.59 -4.10 -4.84
C ASN A 80 -2.84 -2.61 -5.17
N ALA A 81 -1.97 -1.94 -5.93
CA ALA A 81 -2.21 -0.56 -6.39
C ALA A 81 -3.39 -0.45 -7.37
N PHE A 82 -3.70 -1.53 -8.11
CA PHE A 82 -4.83 -1.60 -9.03
C PHE A 82 -5.73 -2.80 -8.67
N PRO A 83 -6.56 -2.68 -7.63
CA PRO A 83 -7.41 -3.79 -7.20
C PRO A 83 -8.45 -4.13 -8.27
N GLU A 84 -8.67 -5.43 -8.47
CA GLU A 84 -9.71 -5.94 -9.39
C GLU A 84 -11.13 -5.56 -8.94
N ASN A 85 -11.33 -5.38 -7.63
CA ASN A 85 -12.60 -5.00 -7.04
C ASN A 85 -12.41 -4.01 -5.89
N LEU A 86 -13.05 -2.83 -5.98
CA LEU A 86 -12.93 -1.77 -4.99
C LEU A 86 -13.68 -2.08 -3.69
N VAL A 87 -14.82 -2.79 -3.78
CA VAL A 87 -15.61 -3.20 -2.61
C VAL A 87 -14.83 -4.22 -1.80
N GLU A 88 -14.21 -5.18 -2.49
CA GLU A 88 -13.35 -6.17 -1.88
C GLU A 88 -12.11 -5.53 -1.28
N ALA A 89 -11.48 -4.57 -1.95
CA ALA A 89 -10.32 -3.82 -1.43
C ALA A 89 -10.59 -3.09 -0.10
N CYS A 90 -11.86 -2.80 0.23
CA CYS A 90 -12.22 -2.24 1.54
C CYS A 90 -12.07 -3.23 2.69
N VAL A 91 -12.18 -4.54 2.41
CA VAL A 91 -12.28 -5.61 3.43
C VAL A 91 -11.09 -6.58 3.35
N GLU A 92 -10.52 -6.77 2.17
CA GLU A 92 -9.47 -7.75 1.90
C GLU A 92 -8.26 -7.15 1.16
N GLN A 93 -7.10 -7.76 1.42
CA GLN A 93 -5.83 -7.44 0.79
C GLN A 93 -5.19 -8.72 0.24
N GLY A 94 -4.64 -8.66 -0.97
CA GLY A 94 -3.98 -9.81 -1.58
C GLY A 94 -2.49 -9.88 -1.26
N PHE A 95 -1.97 -11.10 -1.10
CA PHE A 95 -0.55 -11.37 -0.91
C PHE A 95 -0.16 -12.71 -1.54
N THR A 96 1.11 -12.84 -1.92
CA THR A 96 1.67 -14.10 -2.38
C THR A 96 2.06 -14.97 -1.19
N SER A 97 1.43 -16.14 -1.09
CA SER A 97 1.76 -17.19 -0.12
C SER A 97 2.58 -18.30 -0.78
N TYR A 98 3.49 -18.91 -0.03
CA TYR A 98 4.26 -20.06 -0.50
C TYR A 98 3.77 -21.32 0.20
N GLU A 99 3.18 -22.24 -0.56
CA GLU A 99 2.78 -23.56 -0.06
C GLU A 99 3.75 -24.62 -0.58
N SER A 100 4.20 -25.52 0.29
CA SER A 100 4.91 -26.72 -0.12
C SER A 100 3.91 -27.75 -0.66
N LYS A 101 4.09 -28.19 -1.91
CA LYS A 101 3.36 -29.35 -2.44
C LYS A 101 4.33 -30.48 -2.75
N ASN A 102 4.02 -31.65 -2.22
CA ASN A 102 4.74 -32.88 -2.53
C ASN A 102 4.27 -33.36 -3.91
N ILE A 103 5.16 -33.27 -4.90
CA ILE A 103 4.86 -33.74 -6.26
C ILE A 103 5.53 -35.10 -6.45
N SER A 104 4.72 -36.14 -6.68
CA SER A 104 5.19 -37.47 -7.03
C SER A 104 5.67 -37.50 -8.48
N THR A 105 6.95 -37.76 -8.71
CA THR A 105 7.50 -38.00 -10.05
C THR A 105 7.17 -39.43 -10.49
N ALA A 106 7.09 -39.70 -11.80
CA ALA A 106 6.77 -41.01 -12.38
C ALA A 106 7.70 -42.17 -11.91
N ASN A 107 8.85 -41.86 -11.29
CA ASN A 107 9.78 -42.82 -10.69
C ASN A 107 9.55 -43.09 -9.19
N GLY A 108 8.52 -42.51 -8.56
CA GLY A 108 8.23 -42.71 -7.13
C GLY A 108 8.95 -41.75 -6.18
N ASP A 109 9.89 -40.93 -6.67
CA ASP A 109 10.53 -39.89 -5.86
C ASP A 109 9.59 -38.70 -5.59
N THR A 110 9.40 -38.36 -4.32
CA THR A 110 8.67 -37.17 -3.88
C THR A 110 9.63 -35.97 -3.87
N LYS A 111 9.37 -34.96 -4.70
CA LYS A 111 10.06 -33.67 -4.62
C LYS A 111 9.15 -32.64 -3.95
N GLU A 112 9.66 -31.99 -2.92
CA GLU A 112 9.02 -30.82 -2.31
C GLU A 112 9.22 -29.63 -3.25
N VAL A 113 8.12 -29.11 -3.80
CA VAL A 113 8.15 -27.91 -4.65
C VAL A 113 7.35 -26.81 -3.99
N TRP A 114 8.01 -25.67 -3.78
CA TRP A 114 7.36 -24.44 -3.34
C TRP A 114 6.54 -23.84 -4.49
N LYS A 115 5.23 -23.73 -4.30
CA LYS A 115 4.35 -23.03 -5.24
C LYS A 115 3.89 -21.71 -4.64
N THR A 116 4.02 -20.64 -5.42
CA THR A 116 3.45 -19.33 -5.13
C THR A 116 1.95 -19.36 -5.43
N LEU A 117 1.12 -19.13 -4.42
CA LEU A 117 -0.32 -19.00 -4.55
C LEU A 117 -0.74 -17.58 -4.16
N TRP A 118 -1.62 -16.97 -4.95
CA TRP A 118 -2.23 -15.70 -4.59
C TRP A 118 -3.36 -15.95 -3.58
N THR A 119 -3.20 -15.41 -2.37
CA THR A 119 -4.17 -15.58 -1.29
C THR A 119 -4.65 -14.21 -0.80
N LYS A 120 -5.91 -14.15 -0.36
CA LYS A 120 -6.51 -12.93 0.22
C LYS A 120 -6.49 -13.05 1.73
N ARG A 121 -6.10 -11.96 2.41
CA ARG A 121 -6.21 -11.83 3.88
C ARG A 121 -7.25 -10.78 4.21
N SER A 122 -7.91 -10.97 5.34
CA SER A 122 -8.75 -9.92 5.93
C SER A 122 -7.87 -8.73 6.29
N GLY A 123 -8.25 -7.54 5.81
CA GLY A 123 -7.52 -6.30 5.95
C GLY A 123 -7.76 -5.36 4.77
N THR A 124 -7.85 -4.06 5.00
CA THR A 124 -8.13 -3.08 3.95
C THR A 124 -6.91 -2.82 3.07
N ASN A 125 -7.05 -3.03 1.75
CA ASN A 125 -6.05 -2.61 0.77
C ASN A 125 -6.06 -1.07 0.60
N SER A 126 -5.38 -0.40 1.52
CA SER A 126 -5.31 1.07 1.55
C SER A 126 -4.59 1.66 0.34
N LEU A 127 -3.59 0.95 -0.21
CA LEU A 127 -2.84 1.40 -1.38
C LEU A 127 -3.75 1.54 -2.61
N GLY A 128 -4.53 0.49 -2.92
CA GLY A 128 -5.46 0.49 -4.05
C GLY A 128 -6.55 1.55 -3.92
N LEU A 129 -7.09 1.75 -2.71
CA LEU A 129 -8.08 2.80 -2.45
C LEU A 129 -7.51 4.20 -2.69
N ILE A 130 -6.26 4.46 -2.27
CA ILE A 130 -5.59 5.75 -2.49
C ILE A 130 -5.40 6.00 -3.98
N VAL A 131 -4.83 5.02 -4.71
CA VAL A 131 -4.58 5.14 -6.16
C VAL A 131 -5.88 5.40 -6.91
N PHE A 132 -6.93 4.64 -6.61
CA PHE A 132 -8.26 4.85 -7.19
C PHE A 132 -8.78 6.27 -6.93
N CYS A 133 -8.70 6.77 -5.69
CA CYS A 133 -9.23 8.09 -5.34
C CYS A 133 -8.46 9.24 -6.00
N VAL A 134 -7.14 9.09 -6.18
CA VAL A 134 -6.32 10.08 -6.88
C VAL A 134 -6.68 10.13 -8.37
N VAL A 135 -6.79 8.97 -9.04
CA VAL A 135 -7.15 8.88 -10.46
C VAL A 135 -8.58 9.38 -10.68
N PHE A 136 -9.53 8.92 -9.87
CA PHE A 136 -10.94 9.31 -9.96
C PHE A 136 -11.14 10.80 -9.66
N GLY A 137 -10.50 11.33 -8.61
CA GLY A 137 -10.55 12.76 -8.30
C GLY A 137 -9.88 13.61 -9.38
N GLY A 138 -8.78 13.12 -9.98
CA GLY A 138 -8.14 13.77 -11.13
C GLY A 138 -9.05 13.80 -12.37
N ALA A 139 -9.73 12.70 -12.66
CA ALA A 139 -10.69 12.61 -13.77
C ALA A 139 -11.86 13.59 -13.58
N ILE A 140 -12.44 13.65 -12.38
CA ILE A 140 -13.47 14.64 -12.02
C ILE A 140 -12.93 16.08 -12.16
N GLY A 141 -11.69 16.34 -11.74
CA GLY A 141 -11.07 17.66 -11.88
C GLY A 141 -10.85 18.10 -13.33
N GLY A 142 -10.76 17.14 -14.26
CA GLY A 142 -10.63 17.39 -15.70
C GLY A 142 -11.95 17.62 -16.44
N LEU A 143 -13.06 17.11 -15.91
CA LEU A 143 -14.38 17.09 -16.57
C LEU A 143 -15.24 18.37 -16.34
N GLY A 144 -14.66 19.45 -15.83
CA GLY A 144 -15.27 20.78 -15.84
C GLY A 144 -16.61 20.88 -15.09
N GLU A 145 -17.59 21.57 -15.70
CA GLU A 145 -18.87 21.92 -15.07
C GLU A 145 -19.85 20.75 -14.93
N GLU A 146 -19.76 19.74 -15.79
CA GLU A 146 -20.68 18.59 -15.83
C GLU A 146 -20.64 17.74 -14.55
N VAL A 147 -19.49 17.70 -13.87
CA VAL A 147 -19.28 16.96 -12.61
C VAL A 147 -19.32 17.85 -11.37
N SER A 148 -19.80 19.09 -11.49
CA SER A 148 -19.90 20.04 -10.37
C SER A 148 -20.73 19.52 -9.19
N VAL A 149 -21.80 18.76 -9.46
CA VAL A 149 -22.65 18.11 -8.44
C VAL A 149 -21.86 17.07 -7.66
N LEU A 150 -21.10 16.22 -8.36
CA LEU A 150 -20.30 15.17 -7.74
C LEU A 150 -19.17 15.75 -6.88
N ARG A 151 -18.52 16.83 -7.33
CA ARG A 151 -17.52 17.54 -6.52
C ARG A 151 -18.11 18.11 -5.24
N LYS A 152 -19.30 18.72 -5.31
CA LYS A 152 -20.01 19.24 -4.12
C LYS A 152 -20.38 18.13 -3.15
N PHE A 153 -20.78 16.97 -3.65
CA PHE A 153 -21.06 15.78 -2.83
C PHE A 153 -19.82 15.33 -2.03
N PHE A 154 -18.67 15.13 -2.69
CA PHE A 154 -17.45 14.71 -1.99
C PHE A 154 -16.90 15.78 -1.02
N GLN A 155 -17.13 17.05 -1.31
CA GLN A 155 -16.78 18.15 -0.39
C GLN A 155 -17.66 18.16 0.87
N ALA A 156 -18.97 17.95 0.70
CA ALA A 156 -19.89 17.82 1.83
C ALA A 156 -19.55 16.59 2.68
N LEU A 157 -19.26 15.46 2.04
CA LEU A 157 -18.87 14.22 2.71
C LEU A 157 -17.56 14.40 3.50
N ASP A 158 -16.58 15.11 2.95
CA ASP A 158 -15.33 15.42 3.66
C ASP A 158 -15.56 16.28 4.91
N THR A 159 -16.44 17.29 4.79
CA THR A 159 -16.83 18.17 5.92
C THR A 159 -17.48 17.36 7.04
N VAL A 160 -18.38 16.42 6.70
CA VAL A 160 -19.01 15.52 7.68
C VAL A 160 -17.96 14.63 8.34
N ILE A 161 -17.04 14.04 7.57
CA ILE A 161 -15.95 13.21 8.14
C ILE A 161 -15.09 14.04 9.10
N MET A 162 -14.75 15.29 8.76
CA MET A 162 -14.00 16.17 9.67
C MET A 162 -14.71 16.37 11.01
N LYS A 163 -16.03 16.57 11.01
CA LYS A 163 -16.81 16.67 12.25
C LYS A 163 -16.81 15.36 13.06
N ILE A 164 -16.94 14.22 12.39
CA ILE A 164 -16.88 12.90 13.07
C ILE A 164 -15.52 12.70 13.72
N VAL A 165 -14.42 13.04 13.03
CA VAL A 165 -13.06 12.92 13.59
C VAL A 165 -12.87 13.82 14.81
N PHE A 166 -13.40 15.05 14.78
CA PHE A 166 -13.36 15.94 15.94
C PHE A 166 -14.12 15.35 17.14
N LEU A 167 -15.27 14.72 16.91
CA LEU A 167 -16.05 14.07 17.96
C LEU A 167 -15.30 12.88 18.58
N VAL A 168 -14.61 12.07 17.77
CA VAL A 168 -13.84 10.92 18.26
C VAL A 168 -12.57 11.32 19.03
N MET A 169 -12.00 12.48 18.75
CA MET A 169 -10.80 12.98 19.46
C MET A 169 -11.10 13.56 20.85
N TRP A 170 -12.37 13.89 21.14
CA TRP A 170 -12.82 14.37 22.44
C TRP A 170 -13.35 13.20 23.26
#